data_AF-A0A3D0P7T3-F1
#
_entry.id   AF-A0A3D0P7T3-F1
#
_cell.length_a   1.000
_cell.length_b   1.000
_cell.length_c   1.000
_cell.angle_alpha   90.00
_cell.angle_beta   90.00
_cell.angle_gamma   90.00
#
_symmetry.space_group_name_H-M   'P 1'
#
loop_
_entity.id
_entity.type
_entity.pdbx_description
1 polymer ?
#
loop_
_entity_poly.entity_id
_entity_poly.type
_entity_poly.pdbx_seq_one_letter_code
_entity_poly.pdbx_strand_id
1 'polypeptide(L)'
;PGAACTSRGVLGVGIPQATAVADCAAARADYEQESGRYVPIVADGGIVTGGDICKCIACGADAVMIGSPIARAEEAPGRGFHWGMATPSPVLPRGTRINVGRTGSLEKILRGPAKLDDG
;
A
#
# COMPACT_ATOMS: atom_id res chain seq x y z
N PRO A 1 4.64 6.00 -0.99
CA PRO A 1 5.23 5.34 0.19
C PRO A 1 4.16 4.86 1.16
N GLY A 2 4.32 3.68 1.77
CA GLY A 2 3.42 3.18 2.81
C GLY A 2 3.32 4.12 4.02
N ALA A 3 2.16 4.17 4.67
CA ALA A 3 1.87 5.16 5.73
C ALA A 3 2.80 5.07 6.96
N ALA A 4 3.44 3.92 7.20
CA ALA A 4 4.39 3.71 8.29
C ALA A 4 5.87 3.77 7.83
N CYS A 5 6.14 4.10 6.56
CA CYS A 5 7.48 4.09 5.98
C CYS A 5 8.12 5.49 6.07
N THR A 6 9.33 5.56 6.61
CA THR A 6 10.13 6.79 6.72
C THR A 6 11.32 6.83 5.76
N SER A 7 11.41 5.86 4.83
CA SER A 7 12.56 5.74 3.91
C SER A 7 12.86 7.02 3.13
N ARG A 8 11.84 7.77 2.69
CA ARG A 8 12.06 9.06 2.01
C ARG A 8 12.73 10.09 2.92
N GLY A 9 12.34 10.16 4.19
CA GLY A 9 12.94 11.08 5.15
C GLY A 9 14.34 10.66 5.59
N VAL A 10 14.58 9.36 5.73
CA VAL A 10 15.87 8.82 6.20
C VAL A 10 16.91 8.76 5.08
N LEU A 11 16.52 8.35 3.87
CA LEU A 11 17.45 8.10 2.76
C LEU A 11 17.39 9.16 1.66
N GLY A 12 16.37 10.01 1.62
CA GLY A 12 16.10 10.88 0.47
C GLY A 12 15.60 10.13 -0.77
N VAL A 13 15.39 8.82 -0.68
CA VAL A 13 15.00 7.97 -1.81
C VAL A 13 13.51 7.63 -1.73
N GLY A 14 12.80 7.83 -2.83
CA GLY A 14 11.45 7.36 -3.02
C GLY A 14 10.84 7.85 -4.33
N ILE A 15 9.78 7.18 -4.75
CA ILE A 15 9.07 7.46 -6.01
C ILE A 15 7.59 7.77 -5.73
N PRO A 16 6.94 8.68 -6.48
CA PRO A 16 5.48 8.82 -6.46
C PRO A 16 4.80 7.53 -6.93
N GLN A 17 3.79 7.06 -6.21
CA GLN A 17 3.21 5.73 -6.46
C GLN A 17 2.58 5.59 -7.85
N ALA A 18 1.85 6.60 -8.31
CA ALA A 18 1.22 6.58 -9.63
C ALA A 18 2.27 6.47 -10.75
N THR A 19 3.34 7.26 -10.67
CA THR A 19 4.48 7.19 -11.59
C THR A 19 5.15 5.82 -11.55
N ALA A 20 5.43 5.29 -10.36
CA ALA A 20 6.05 3.98 -10.21
C ALA A 20 5.24 2.86 -10.87
N VAL A 21 3.93 2.85 -10.66
CA VAL A 21 3.04 1.84 -11.27
C VAL A 21 2.99 2.01 -12.78
N ALA A 22 2.85 3.24 -13.28
CA ALA A 22 2.80 3.51 -14.72
C ALA A 22 4.11 3.11 -15.43
N ASP A 23 5.27 3.43 -14.84
CA ASP A 23 6.58 3.06 -15.38
C ASP A 23 6.76 1.53 -15.39
N CYS A 24 6.35 0.85 -14.31
CA CYS A 24 6.36 -0.62 -14.28
C CYS A 24 5.40 -1.22 -15.31
N ALA A 25 4.23 -0.62 -15.53
CA ALA A 25 3.24 -1.08 -16.50
C ALA A 25 3.76 -0.95 -17.93
N ALA A 26 4.47 0.13 -18.26
CA ALA A 26 5.14 0.32 -19.53
C ALA A 26 6.23 -0.75 -19.74
N ALA A 27 7.12 -0.93 -18.75
CA ALA A 27 8.16 -1.96 -18.83
C ALA A 27 7.60 -3.39 -18.97
N ARG A 28 6.48 -3.68 -18.30
CA ARG A 28 5.75 -4.95 -18.44
C ARG A 28 5.19 -5.15 -19.84
N ALA A 29 4.71 -4.09 -20.48
CA ALA A 29 4.18 -4.16 -21.84
C ALA A 29 5.29 -4.49 -22.85
N ASP A 30 6.45 -3.83 -22.74
CA ASP A 30 7.62 -4.13 -23.57
C ASP A 30 8.06 -5.59 -23.36
N TYR A 31 8.14 -6.03 -22.10
CA TYR A 31 8.49 -7.41 -21.77
C TYR A 31 7.48 -8.44 -22.31
N GLU A 32 6.18 -8.15 -22.24
CA GLU A 32 5.15 -9.01 -22.78
C GLU A 32 5.27 -9.11 -24.31
N GLN A 33 5.56 -8.00 -24.99
CA GLN A 33 5.77 -7.99 -26.44
C GLN A 33 6.96 -8.85 -26.86
N GLU A 34 8.08 -8.77 -26.11
CA GLU A 34 9.29 -9.54 -26.41
C GLU A 34 9.17 -11.02 -26.05
N SER A 35 8.53 -11.34 -24.92
CA SER A 35 8.53 -12.68 -24.34
C SER A 35 7.21 -13.46 -24.53
N GLY A 36 6.13 -12.78 -24.89
CA GLY A 36 4.77 -13.31 -24.88
C GLY A 36 4.20 -13.57 -23.48
N ARG A 37 4.89 -13.15 -22.41
CA ARG A 37 4.50 -13.44 -21.02
C ARG A 37 4.01 -12.19 -20.30
N TYR A 38 2.76 -12.23 -19.84
CA TYR A 38 2.21 -11.22 -18.95
C TYR A 38 2.72 -11.41 -17.51
N VAL A 39 3.24 -10.35 -16.91
CA VAL A 39 3.68 -10.33 -15.51
C VAL A 39 2.77 -9.40 -14.69
N PRO A 40 2.03 -9.91 -13.70
CA PRO A 40 1.16 -9.08 -12.89
C PRO A 40 1.94 -8.06 -12.04
N ILE A 41 1.40 -6.84 -11.94
CA ILE A 41 1.94 -5.75 -11.13
C ILE A 41 1.11 -5.61 -9.86
N VAL A 42 1.77 -5.63 -8.70
CA VAL A 42 1.14 -5.39 -7.40
C VAL A 42 1.61 -4.04 -6.86
N ALA A 43 0.70 -3.08 -6.75
CA ALA A 43 1.01 -1.78 -6.16
C ALA A 43 0.99 -1.86 -4.63
N ASP A 44 2.15 -1.67 -3.99
CA ASP A 44 2.28 -1.66 -2.52
C ASP A 44 2.68 -0.28 -2.00
N GLY A 45 1.88 0.24 -1.07
CA GLY A 45 2.18 1.44 -0.32
C GLY A 45 1.48 2.71 -0.82
N GLY A 46 1.14 3.58 0.13
CA GLY A 46 0.48 4.86 -0.15
C GLY A 46 -1.02 4.78 -0.37
N ILE A 47 -1.62 3.60 -0.20
CA ILE A 47 -3.07 3.40 -0.28
C ILE A 47 -3.71 3.78 1.07
N VAL A 48 -4.52 4.82 1.06
CA VAL A 48 -5.23 5.30 2.25
C VAL A 48 -6.73 5.05 2.13
N THR A 49 -7.30 5.33 0.95
CA THR A 49 -8.74 5.22 0.70
C THR A 49 -9.02 4.29 -0.49
N GLY A 50 -10.30 3.97 -0.73
CA GLY A 50 -10.73 3.19 -1.90
C GLY A 50 -10.37 3.86 -3.22
N GLY A 51 -10.44 5.19 -3.29
CA GLY A 51 -9.99 5.98 -4.43
C GLY A 51 -8.53 5.75 -4.81
N ASP A 52 -7.63 5.51 -3.85
CA ASP A 52 -6.22 5.23 -4.16
C ASP A 52 -6.03 3.84 -4.80
N ILE A 53 -6.87 2.88 -4.45
CA ILE A 53 -6.92 1.56 -5.12
C ILE A 53 -7.31 1.77 -6.58
N CYS A 54 -8.39 2.50 -6.84
CA CYS A 54 -8.85 2.80 -8.20
C CYS A 54 -7.77 3.49 -9.04
N LYS A 55 -7.03 4.45 -8.47
CA LYS A 55 -5.91 5.12 -9.15
C LYS A 55 -4.79 4.13 -9.49
N CYS A 56 -4.41 3.24 -8.58
CA CYS A 56 -3.35 2.25 -8.83
C CYS A 56 -3.72 1.30 -9.98
N ILE A 57 -4.97 0.80 -9.99
CA ILE A 57 -5.47 -0.05 -11.07
C ILE A 57 -5.50 0.72 -12.39
N ALA A 58 -5.99 1.96 -12.40
CA ALA A 58 -5.98 2.81 -13.58
C ALA A 58 -4.57 3.11 -14.12
N CYS A 59 -3.56 3.16 -13.25
CA CYS A 59 -2.15 3.31 -13.64
C CYS A 59 -1.53 2.02 -14.19
N GLY A 60 -2.23 0.87 -14.17
CA GLY A 60 -1.78 -0.39 -14.76
C GLY A 60 -1.40 -1.48 -13.77
N ALA A 61 -1.73 -1.34 -12.48
CA ALA A 61 -1.60 -2.43 -11.52
C ALA A 61 -2.72 -3.47 -11.68
N ASP A 62 -2.39 -4.73 -11.46
CA ASP A 62 -3.32 -5.86 -11.46
C ASP A 62 -3.91 -6.13 -10.08
N ALA A 63 -3.16 -5.78 -9.03
CA ALA A 63 -3.57 -5.89 -7.64
C ALA A 63 -2.93 -4.80 -6.79
N VAL A 64 -3.45 -4.65 -5.57
CA VAL A 64 -2.92 -3.73 -4.56
C VAL A 64 -2.61 -4.47 -3.27
N MET A 65 -1.55 -4.07 -2.58
CA MET A 65 -1.24 -4.53 -1.23
C MET A 65 -1.65 -3.46 -0.23
N ILE A 66 -2.51 -3.82 0.73
CA ILE A 66 -3.12 -2.90 1.67
C ILE A 66 -2.59 -3.16 3.09
N GLY A 67 -1.94 -2.15 3.68
CA GLY A 67 -1.41 -2.21 5.04
C GLY A 67 -2.32 -1.51 6.06
N SER A 68 -2.08 -0.21 6.30
CA SER A 68 -2.76 0.57 7.35
C SER A 68 -4.29 0.45 7.37
N PRO A 69 -5.02 0.47 6.22
CA PRO A 69 -6.48 0.33 6.26
C PRO A 69 -6.96 -0.99 6.90
N ILE A 70 -6.30 -2.11 6.59
CA ILE A 70 -6.65 -3.42 7.16
C ILE A 70 -6.12 -3.55 8.60
N ALA A 71 -5.03 -2.87 8.95
CA ALA A 71 -4.52 -2.84 10.33
C ALA A 71 -5.48 -2.18 11.34
N ARG A 72 -6.54 -1.51 10.87
CA ARG A 72 -7.62 -0.95 11.70
C ARG A 72 -8.70 -1.97 12.07
N ALA A 73 -8.59 -3.20 11.58
CA ALA A 73 -9.49 -4.29 11.95
C ALA A 73 -9.36 -4.64 13.44
N GLU A 74 -10.46 -5.02 14.08
CA GLU A 74 -10.47 -5.49 15.47
C GLU A 74 -9.60 -6.74 15.66
N GLU A 75 -9.56 -7.59 14.64
CA GLU A 75 -8.79 -8.83 14.53
C GLU A 75 -7.31 -8.58 14.25
N ALA A 76 -6.92 -7.35 13.87
CA ALA A 76 -5.54 -7.05 13.54
C ALA A 76 -4.64 -7.20 14.78
N PRO A 77 -3.52 -7.95 14.68
CA PRO A 77 -2.66 -8.23 15.83
C PRO A 77 -1.99 -6.98 16.42
N GLY A 78 -1.89 -5.92 15.60
CA GLY A 78 -1.37 -4.62 16.01
C GLY A 78 -2.25 -3.87 17.00
N ARG A 79 -3.49 -4.33 17.27
CA ARG A 79 -4.38 -3.77 18.30
C ARG A 79 -4.59 -2.25 18.16
N GLY A 80 -4.77 -1.78 16.92
CA GLY A 80 -4.91 -0.37 16.57
C GLY A 80 -3.59 0.34 16.24
N PHE A 81 -2.46 -0.38 16.23
CA PHE A 81 -1.17 0.13 15.77
C PHE A 81 -0.71 -0.58 14.50
N HIS A 82 0.07 0.13 13.68
CA HIS A 82 0.70 -0.39 12.48
C HIS A 82 2.16 0.08 12.41
N TRP A 83 3.07 -0.74 11.87
CA TRP A 83 4.47 -0.38 11.66
C TRP A 83 5.02 -1.16 10.45
N GLY A 84 5.98 -0.57 9.75
CA GLY A 84 6.65 -1.23 8.63
C GLY A 84 7.70 -2.24 9.09
N MET A 85 8.03 -3.22 8.23
CA MET A 85 9.06 -4.23 8.50
C MET A 85 10.46 -3.66 8.71
N ALA A 86 10.73 -2.43 8.23
CA ALA A 86 12.01 -1.75 8.43
C ALA A 86 12.11 -1.00 9.77
N THR A 87 11.07 -1.03 10.61
CA THR A 87 11.04 -0.36 11.92
C THR A 87 12.07 -0.92 12.93
N PRO A 88 12.25 -2.24 13.09
CA PRO A 88 13.16 -2.78 14.12
C PRO A 88 14.64 -2.82 13.71
N SER A 89 15.04 -2.17 12.59
CA SER A 89 16.44 -2.17 12.17
C SER A 89 17.32 -1.48 13.23
N PRO A 90 18.39 -2.13 13.74
CA PRO A 90 19.25 -1.55 14.77
C PRO A 90 20.20 -0.48 14.24
N VAL A 91 20.43 -0.44 12.93
CA VAL A 91 21.42 0.44 12.28
C VAL A 91 20.77 1.51 11.41
N LEU A 92 19.60 1.23 10.83
CA LEU A 92 18.95 2.12 9.88
C LEU A 92 17.42 1.96 9.92
N PRO A 93 16.77 2.41 11.01
CA PRO A 93 15.31 2.34 11.15
C PRO A 93 14.64 3.20 10.08
N ARG A 94 13.77 2.58 9.28
CA ARG A 94 13.05 3.25 8.16
C ARG A 94 11.53 3.06 8.24
N GLY A 95 11.05 2.81 9.44
CA GLY A 95 9.63 2.76 9.73
C GLY A 95 9.31 3.37 11.08
N THR A 96 8.04 3.67 11.28
CA THR A 96 7.52 4.20 12.54
C THR A 96 6.30 3.41 12.95
N ARG A 97 6.16 3.19 14.26
CA ARG A 97 4.93 2.66 14.85
C ARG A 97 3.91 3.79 14.93
N ILE A 98 2.85 3.68 14.15
CA ILE A 98 1.76 4.65 14.07
C ILE A 98 0.50 4.09 14.72
N ASN A 99 -0.29 4.97 15.35
CA ASN A 99 -1.62 4.64 15.84
C ASN A 99 -2.62 4.88 14.70
N VAL A 100 -3.29 3.81 14.25
CA VAL A 100 -4.32 3.86 13.20
C VAL A 100 -5.72 3.69 13.79
N GLY A 101 -5.84 3.44 15.10
CA GLY A 101 -7.11 3.17 15.75
C GLY A 101 -7.76 1.87 15.28
N ARG A 102 -9.01 1.65 15.69
CA ARG A 102 -9.85 0.53 15.23
C ARG A 102 -11.14 1.08 14.64
N THR A 103 -11.57 0.55 13.50
CA THR A 103 -12.76 1.05 12.78
C THR A 103 -13.91 0.03 12.78
N GLY A 104 -13.61 -1.27 12.94
CA GLY A 104 -14.58 -2.35 13.04
C GLY A 104 -13.94 -3.71 12.74
N SER A 105 -14.76 -4.74 12.57
CA SER A 105 -14.31 -6.06 12.12
C SER A 105 -13.72 -6.01 10.71
N LEU A 106 -12.84 -6.97 10.40
CA LEU A 106 -12.26 -7.14 9.08
C LEU A 106 -13.35 -7.34 8.01
N GLU A 107 -14.36 -8.14 8.32
CA GLU A 107 -15.50 -8.37 7.42
C GLU A 107 -16.19 -7.05 7.07
N LYS A 108 -16.43 -6.20 8.06
CA LYS A 108 -17.07 -4.89 7.85
C LYS A 108 -16.19 -3.94 7.04
N ILE A 109 -14.88 -3.95 7.27
CA ILE A 109 -13.92 -3.14 6.49
C ILE A 109 -13.95 -3.56 5.02
N LEU A 110 -14.05 -4.86 4.73
CA LEU A 110 -14.02 -5.38 3.37
C LEU A 110 -15.37 -5.33 2.65
N ARG A 111 -16.48 -5.52 3.38
CA ARG A 111 -17.82 -5.72 2.79
C ARG A 111 -18.81 -4.61 3.13
N GLY A 112 -18.46 -3.70 4.04
CA GLY A 112 -19.34 -2.64 4.50
C GLY A 112 -20.38 -3.08 5.56
N PRO A 113 -21.39 -2.24 5.83
CA PRO A 113 -21.62 -0.94 5.19
C PRO A 113 -20.55 0.08 5.58
N ALA A 114 -20.19 0.95 4.63
CA ALA A 114 -19.34 2.10 4.89
C ALA A 114 -20.06 3.08 5.82
N LYS A 115 -19.33 3.61 6.81
CA LYS A 115 -19.85 4.62 7.76
C LYS A 115 -19.40 6.04 7.42
N LEU A 116 -18.39 6.16 6.57
CA LEU A 116 -17.74 7.40 6.17
C LEU A 116 -17.68 7.43 4.64
N ASP A 117 -17.71 8.62 4.09
CA ASP A 117 -17.56 8.97 2.69
C ASP A 117 -16.12 9.42 2.40
N ASP A 118 -15.14 8.61 2.80
CA ASP A 118 -13.71 8.93 2.67
C ASP A 118 -13.10 8.53 1.30
N GLY A 119 -13.94 8.10 0.36
CA GLY A 119 -13.60 7.90 -1.06
C GLY A 119 -13.06 6.52 -1.40
#